data_AF-A0A968PSY4-F1
#
_entry.id   AF-A0A968PSY4-F1
#
_cell.length_a   1.000
_cell.length_b   1.000
_cell.length_c   1.000
_cell.angle_alpha   90.00
_cell.angle_beta   90.00
_cell.angle_gamma   90.00
#
_symmetry.space_group_name_H-M   'P 1'
#
loop_
_entity.id
_entity.type
_entity.pdbx_description
1 polymer ?
#
loop_
_entity_poly.entity_id
_entity_poly.type
_entity_poly.pdbx_seq_one_letter_code
_entity_poly.pdbx_strand_id
1 'polypeptide(L)'
;MSHSSDAIAIFFSYAHEDEALRDELAKHLRTLERQGIIQAWHDRKIVPGSEWRSEIEQQLNAAQIILLLISPDFMNSDFCWSVELERAIERHNAQEACVIPIILRSVDWQDSPFGRLQALPKDANPVTKWSDRDEAFSNIAQGIKMAVKTLKENALPTPAPLPVVKLWIHGWKYRSYSGSPNAELDWTSYFDIEAKPHRKIATPETWKSKLLPQLKQVRDHLTAKQTNLAIDLQGLLPLSAALAVGNMFQDTAGYTLQTTQRTVGQDQLWRSSAPASKLKFKITEEQLTPGDDLLLVIAISGSSRQEMATFYANQQFNTIVYVEPETGTGEQALRSDADAIALVLHAKELMRHYRDSSRASCTHLVLYAPMGFCLFLGNRLRLVGDVLAYERVSYGVYQPSVELQTG
;
A
#
# COMPACT_ATOMS: atom_id res chain seq x y z
N MET A 1 13.43 -16.82 -22.80
CA MET A 1 13.79 -16.99 -21.38
C MET A 1 13.52 -15.67 -20.69
N SER A 2 12.45 -15.57 -19.90
CA SER A 2 12.09 -14.34 -19.19
C SER A 2 12.87 -14.29 -17.87
N HIS A 3 13.90 -13.45 -17.81
CA HIS A 3 14.60 -13.17 -16.55
C HIS A 3 13.70 -12.33 -15.64
N SER A 4 13.16 -12.96 -14.59
CA SER A 4 12.70 -12.24 -13.40
C SER A 4 13.91 -11.51 -12.79
N SER A 5 13.81 -10.21 -12.54
CA SER A 5 14.93 -9.36 -12.14
C SER A 5 15.32 -9.55 -10.66
N ASP A 6 16.14 -10.55 -10.36
CA ASP A 6 16.74 -10.81 -9.03
C ASP A 6 17.95 -9.88 -8.69
N ALA A 7 18.21 -8.88 -9.54
CA ALA A 7 19.30 -7.93 -9.37
C ALA A 7 18.90 -6.82 -8.38
N ILE A 8 19.79 -6.50 -7.45
CA ILE A 8 19.62 -5.36 -6.53
C ILE A 8 19.87 -4.07 -7.29
N ALA A 9 18.86 -3.21 -7.41
CA ALA A 9 18.99 -1.87 -7.97
C ALA A 9 19.80 -0.97 -7.03
N ILE A 10 20.82 -0.33 -7.59
CA ILE A 10 21.74 0.57 -6.90
C ILE A 10 21.63 1.96 -7.52
N PHE A 11 21.42 2.98 -6.69
CA PHE A 11 21.42 4.37 -7.09
C PHE A 11 22.73 5.06 -6.64
N PHE A 12 23.40 5.76 -7.56
CA PHE A 12 24.53 6.64 -7.21
C PHE A 12 24.07 8.07 -7.02
N SER A 13 24.32 8.61 -5.83
CA SER A 13 24.22 10.02 -5.53
C SER A 13 25.63 10.62 -5.44
N TYR A 14 25.95 11.58 -6.30
CA TYR A 14 27.30 12.14 -6.42
C TYR A 14 27.26 13.57 -6.98
N ALA A 15 28.29 14.36 -6.68
CA ALA A 15 28.50 15.65 -7.34
C ALA A 15 29.12 15.42 -8.73
N HIS A 16 28.75 16.22 -9.72
CA HIS A 16 29.26 16.06 -11.10
C HIS A 16 30.80 16.16 -11.16
N GLU A 17 31.40 16.94 -10.25
CA GLU A 17 32.83 17.10 -10.07
C GLU A 17 33.55 15.77 -9.74
N ASP A 18 32.83 14.80 -9.16
CA ASP A 18 33.36 13.49 -8.79
C ASP A 18 33.03 12.40 -9.82
N GLU A 19 32.55 12.75 -11.02
CA GLU A 19 32.20 11.81 -12.08
C GLU A 19 33.32 10.83 -12.42
N ALA A 20 34.57 11.30 -12.49
CA ALA A 20 35.72 10.43 -12.77
C ALA A 20 35.90 9.34 -11.69
N LEU A 21 35.71 9.66 -10.41
CA LEU A 21 35.82 8.69 -9.32
C LEU A 21 34.61 7.73 -9.30
N ARG A 22 33.41 8.23 -9.66
CA ARG A 22 32.21 7.39 -9.85
C ARG A 22 32.41 6.38 -10.98
N ASP A 23 33.02 6.81 -12.09
CA ASP A 23 33.33 5.95 -13.23
C ASP A 23 34.33 4.85 -12.88
N GLU A 24 35.38 5.16 -12.11
CA GLU A 24 36.30 4.13 -11.60
C GLU A 24 35.57 3.14 -10.70
N LEU A 25 34.75 3.60 -9.75
CA LEU A 25 33.94 2.70 -8.91
C LEU A 25 33.01 1.83 -9.76
N ALA A 26 32.38 2.39 -10.80
CA ALA A 26 31.52 1.63 -11.70
C ALA A 26 32.28 0.50 -12.42
N LYS A 27 33.56 0.70 -12.81
CA LYS A 27 34.40 -0.37 -13.38
C LYS A 27 34.60 -1.51 -12.39
N HIS A 28 34.87 -1.21 -11.12
CA HIS A 28 35.04 -2.20 -10.06
C HIS A 28 33.74 -2.97 -9.75
N LEU A 29 32.57 -2.37 -9.99
CA LEU A 29 31.27 -3.00 -9.82
C LEU A 29 30.79 -3.81 -11.05
N ARG A 30 31.47 -3.71 -12.21
CA ARG A 30 31.06 -4.39 -13.45
C ARG A 30 30.91 -5.89 -13.32
N THR A 31 31.73 -6.54 -12.51
CA THR A 31 31.65 -7.98 -12.30
C THR A 31 30.33 -8.37 -11.65
N LEU A 32 29.85 -7.57 -10.67
CA LEU A 32 28.56 -7.80 -10.01
C LEU A 32 27.38 -7.52 -10.94
N GLU A 33 27.48 -6.47 -11.77
CA GLU A 33 26.47 -6.19 -12.80
C GLU A 33 26.36 -7.32 -13.83
N ARG A 34 27.49 -7.81 -14.35
CA ARG A 34 27.52 -8.92 -15.33
C ARG A 34 26.97 -10.22 -14.77
N GLN A 35 27.11 -10.43 -13.47
CA GLN A 35 26.54 -11.59 -12.76
C GLN A 35 25.04 -11.42 -12.47
N GLY A 36 24.42 -10.29 -12.83
CA GLY A 36 23.03 -9.99 -12.50
C GLY A 36 22.79 -9.82 -11.00
N ILE A 37 23.83 -9.58 -10.20
CA ILE A 37 23.72 -9.41 -8.76
C ILE A 37 23.20 -8.01 -8.43
N ILE A 38 23.64 -7.02 -9.21
CA ILE A 38 23.24 -5.62 -9.07
C ILE A 38 22.85 -5.03 -10.42
N GLN A 39 22.05 -3.97 -10.38
CA GLN A 39 21.76 -3.10 -11.51
C GLN A 39 22.02 -1.66 -11.07
N ALA A 40 23.09 -1.04 -11.58
CA ALA A 40 23.45 0.29 -11.12
C ALA A 40 22.84 1.38 -12.01
N TRP A 41 22.39 2.48 -11.41
CA TRP A 41 21.80 3.63 -12.09
C TRP A 41 22.43 4.96 -11.62
N HIS A 42 22.63 5.89 -12.54
CA HIS A 42 23.07 7.26 -12.28
C HIS A 42 22.45 8.22 -13.32
N ASP A 43 22.40 9.50 -12.98
CA ASP A 43 21.84 10.62 -13.77
C ASP A 43 22.25 10.69 -15.25
N ARG A 44 23.48 10.34 -15.63
CA ARG A 44 23.91 10.29 -17.05
C ARG A 44 23.16 9.24 -17.89
N LYS A 45 22.35 8.38 -17.27
CA LYS A 45 21.45 7.44 -17.96
C LYS A 45 20.09 8.04 -18.31
N ILE A 46 19.80 9.27 -17.89
CA ILE A 46 18.58 9.98 -18.27
C ILE A 46 18.58 10.21 -19.78
N VAL A 47 17.50 9.78 -20.45
CA VAL A 47 17.33 9.96 -21.89
C VAL A 47 17.14 11.44 -22.20
N PRO A 48 17.87 12.02 -23.17
CA PRO A 48 17.63 13.41 -23.59
C PRO A 48 16.17 13.64 -23.95
N GLY A 49 15.53 14.62 -23.30
CA GLY A 49 14.11 14.93 -23.44
C GLY A 49 13.21 14.46 -22.28
N SER A 50 13.74 13.63 -21.36
CA SER A 50 13.03 13.28 -20.12
C SER A 50 13.07 14.42 -19.09
N GLU A 51 12.04 14.50 -18.25
CA GLU A 51 12.02 15.40 -17.09
C GLU A 51 12.99 14.83 -16.04
N TRP A 52 14.14 15.48 -15.89
CA TRP A 52 15.29 14.96 -15.14
C TRP A 52 14.98 14.68 -13.67
N ARG A 53 14.17 15.52 -12.99
CA ARG A 53 13.85 15.35 -11.57
C ARG A 53 12.98 14.12 -11.34
N SER A 54 11.94 13.94 -12.15
CA SER A 54 11.04 12.78 -12.04
C SER A 54 11.78 11.46 -12.24
N GLU A 55 12.76 11.38 -13.15
CA GLU A 55 13.53 10.15 -13.36
C GLU A 55 14.46 9.87 -12.17
N ILE A 56 15.15 10.89 -11.65
CA ILE A 56 15.99 10.76 -10.46
C ILE A 56 15.15 10.28 -9.27
N GLU A 57 14.01 10.90 -9.03
CA GLU A 57 13.10 10.52 -7.95
C GLU A 57 12.59 9.08 -8.10
N GLN A 58 12.20 8.67 -9.31
CA GLN A 58 11.74 7.31 -9.57
C GLN A 58 12.84 6.28 -9.28
N GLN A 59 14.06 6.54 -9.72
CA GLN A 59 15.19 5.61 -9.55
C GLN A 59 15.68 5.59 -8.10
N LEU A 60 15.70 6.76 -7.45
CA LEU A 60 15.96 6.88 -6.02
C LEU A 60 14.93 6.10 -5.21
N ASN A 61 13.64 6.10 -5.58
CA ASN A 61 12.58 5.34 -4.89
C ASN A 61 12.60 3.83 -5.20
N ALA A 62 13.09 3.43 -6.37
CA ALA A 62 13.16 2.03 -6.77
C ALA A 62 14.41 1.30 -6.21
N ALA A 63 15.50 2.02 -5.94
CA ALA A 63 16.76 1.43 -5.52
C ALA A 63 16.66 0.74 -4.15
N GLN A 64 17.25 -0.45 -4.01
CA GLN A 64 17.39 -1.11 -2.71
C GLN A 64 18.71 -0.72 -2.02
N ILE A 65 19.71 -0.27 -2.76
CA ILE A 65 20.93 0.34 -2.21
C ILE A 65 21.11 1.74 -2.78
N ILE A 66 21.42 2.70 -1.92
CA ILE A 66 21.71 4.08 -2.28
C ILE A 66 23.15 4.39 -1.85
N LEU A 67 24.01 4.71 -2.80
CA LEU A 67 25.41 5.05 -2.55
C LEU A 67 25.56 6.57 -2.54
N LEU A 68 25.99 7.13 -1.42
CA LEU A 68 26.31 8.56 -1.31
C LEU A 68 27.81 8.74 -1.53
N LEU A 69 28.22 9.34 -2.64
CA LEU A 69 29.63 9.55 -2.97
C LEU A 69 30.11 10.88 -2.36
N ILE A 70 30.62 10.79 -1.13
CA ILE A 70 30.92 11.92 -0.25
C ILE A 70 32.25 12.59 -0.62
N SER A 71 32.19 13.90 -0.80
CA SER A 71 33.32 14.77 -1.14
C SER A 71 33.02 16.21 -0.70
N PRO A 72 34.00 17.14 -0.72
CA PRO A 72 33.72 18.55 -0.52
C PRO A 72 32.64 19.10 -1.47
N ASP A 73 32.64 18.69 -2.73
CA ASP A 73 31.66 19.17 -3.71
C ASP A 73 30.27 18.56 -3.47
N PHE A 74 30.20 17.31 -3.02
CA PHE A 74 28.95 16.69 -2.57
C PHE A 74 28.33 17.45 -1.39
N MET A 75 29.14 17.78 -0.38
CA MET A 75 28.70 18.51 0.81
C MET A 75 28.34 19.97 0.51
N ASN A 76 28.98 20.58 -0.50
CA ASN A 76 28.73 21.95 -0.94
C ASN A 76 27.58 22.07 -1.95
N SER A 77 27.15 20.95 -2.55
CA SER A 77 26.03 20.95 -3.49
C SER A 77 24.70 21.12 -2.75
N ASP A 78 23.70 21.70 -3.44
CA ASP A 78 22.32 21.79 -2.96
C ASP A 78 21.74 20.41 -2.59
N PHE A 79 22.37 19.31 -3.03
CA PHE A 79 22.01 17.94 -2.70
C PHE A 79 22.08 17.64 -1.19
N CYS A 80 23.06 18.19 -0.47
CA CYS A 80 23.24 17.92 0.97
C CYS A 80 22.08 18.45 1.84
N TRP A 81 21.26 19.35 1.28
CA TRP A 81 20.05 19.90 1.91
C TRP A 81 18.80 19.68 1.04
N SER A 82 18.88 18.80 0.05
CA SER A 82 17.79 18.54 -0.91
C SER A 82 16.81 17.48 -0.40
N VAL A 83 15.60 17.52 -0.98
CA VAL A 83 14.55 16.51 -0.84
C VAL A 83 15.07 15.09 -1.11
N GLU A 84 16.09 14.92 -1.96
CA GLU A 84 16.62 13.62 -2.37
C GLU A 84 17.44 12.94 -1.25
N LEU A 85 18.28 13.70 -0.54
CA LEU A 85 19.02 13.16 0.61
C LEU A 85 18.06 12.83 1.75
N GLU A 86 17.11 13.72 2.04
CA GLU A 86 16.09 13.46 3.06
C GLU A 86 15.31 12.18 2.72
N ARG A 87 14.88 12.04 1.46
CA ARG A 87 14.19 10.84 0.98
C ARG A 87 15.03 9.56 1.10
N ALA A 88 16.32 9.61 0.77
CA ALA A 88 17.21 8.47 0.91
C ALA A 88 17.31 8.00 2.37
N ILE A 89 17.43 8.96 3.29
CA ILE A 89 17.52 8.69 4.73
C ILE A 89 16.19 8.22 5.30
N GLU A 90 15.06 8.78 4.88
CA GLU A 90 13.73 8.28 5.22
C GLU A 90 13.58 6.79 4.85
N ARG A 91 13.90 6.44 3.60
CA ARG A 91 13.81 5.05 3.11
C ARG A 91 14.74 4.12 3.88
N HIS A 92 15.93 4.60 4.25
CA HIS A 92 16.84 3.83 5.08
C HIS A 92 16.28 3.55 6.47
N ASN A 93 15.73 4.58 7.12
CA ASN A 93 15.15 4.47 8.44
C ASN A 93 13.90 3.56 8.46
N ALA A 94 13.14 3.57 7.37
CA ALA A 94 12.00 2.68 7.15
C ALA A 94 12.40 1.24 6.75
N GLN A 95 13.71 0.93 6.64
CA GLN A 95 14.24 -0.35 6.17
C GLN A 95 13.82 -0.72 4.73
N GLU A 96 13.44 0.28 3.92
CA GLU A 96 13.04 0.12 2.52
C GLU A 96 14.24 0.17 1.56
N ALA A 97 15.36 0.75 2.01
CA ALA A 97 16.63 0.81 1.28
C ALA A 97 17.83 0.78 2.23
N CYS A 98 18.99 0.39 1.73
CA CYS A 98 20.26 0.50 2.43
C CYS A 98 21.04 1.71 1.90
N VAL A 99 21.27 2.72 2.75
CA VAL A 99 22.14 3.85 2.41
C VAL A 99 23.57 3.53 2.85
N ILE A 100 24.53 3.71 1.94
CA ILE A 100 25.95 3.47 2.18
C ILE A 100 26.75 4.73 1.81
N PRO A 101 27.30 5.46 2.79
CA PRO A 101 28.26 6.53 2.52
C PRO A 101 29.55 5.96 1.93
N ILE A 102 30.04 6.54 0.83
CA ILE A 102 31.32 6.23 0.20
C ILE A 102 32.18 7.48 0.22
N ILE A 103 33.22 7.50 1.03
CA ILE A 103 34.10 8.67 1.20
C ILE A 103 35.10 8.70 0.05
N LEU A 104 34.86 9.57 -0.93
CA LEU A 104 35.74 9.77 -2.07
C LEU A 104 36.92 10.67 -1.72
N ARG A 105 36.62 11.83 -1.13
CA ARG A 105 37.58 12.88 -0.77
C ARG A 105 37.45 13.26 0.70
N SER A 106 38.51 13.82 1.27
CA SER A 106 38.48 14.28 2.66
C SER A 106 37.51 15.45 2.82
N VAL A 107 36.54 15.29 3.69
CA VAL A 107 35.56 16.31 4.08
C VAL A 107 35.03 15.97 5.48
N ASP A 108 34.52 16.94 6.20
CA ASP A 108 33.78 16.73 7.44
C ASP A 108 32.33 16.34 7.11
N TRP A 109 31.90 15.16 7.57
CA TRP A 109 30.59 14.60 7.24
C TRP A 109 29.92 13.91 8.42
N GLN A 110 30.60 13.82 9.57
CA GLN A 110 30.14 13.06 10.72
C GLN A 110 28.88 13.66 11.37
N ASP A 111 28.68 14.96 11.24
CA ASP A 111 27.49 15.67 11.74
C ASP A 111 26.32 15.69 10.74
N SER A 112 26.47 15.06 9.57
CA SER A 112 25.41 14.96 8.57
C SER A 112 24.34 13.92 8.97
N PRO A 113 23.13 13.94 8.36
CA PRO A 113 22.08 12.95 8.61
C PRO A 113 22.49 11.48 8.39
N PHE A 114 23.55 11.24 7.61
CA PHE A 114 24.12 9.93 7.33
C PHE A 114 25.41 9.64 8.12
N GLY A 115 25.88 10.56 8.97
CA GLY A 115 27.10 10.43 9.77
C GLY A 115 27.13 9.21 10.70
N ARG A 116 25.94 8.74 11.11
CA ARG A 116 25.76 7.54 11.94
C ARG A 116 25.89 6.22 11.19
N LEU A 117 25.92 6.25 9.86
CA LEU A 117 25.95 5.04 9.03
C LEU A 117 27.39 4.55 8.85
N GLN A 118 27.56 3.23 8.73
CA GLN A 118 28.87 2.66 8.44
C GLN A 118 29.29 3.03 7.01
N ALA A 119 30.36 3.81 6.90
CA ALA A 119 30.90 4.26 5.63
C ALA A 119 31.90 3.27 5.01
N LEU A 120 32.06 3.37 3.70
CA LEU A 120 33.12 2.76 2.90
C LEU A 120 34.03 3.87 2.32
N PRO A 121 35.29 3.58 1.94
CA PRO A 121 36.07 2.38 2.26
C PRO A 121 36.20 2.13 3.76
N LYS A 122 36.78 0.98 4.14
CA LYS A 122 37.05 0.62 5.54
C LYS A 122 37.67 1.79 6.31
N ASP A 123 37.22 1.94 7.56
CA ASP A 123 37.63 3.02 8.47
C ASP A 123 37.32 4.44 7.94
N ALA A 124 36.43 4.54 6.95
CA ALA A 124 36.08 5.78 6.26
C ALA A 124 37.28 6.52 5.65
N ASN A 125 38.38 5.81 5.35
CA ASN A 125 39.56 6.42 4.74
C ASN A 125 39.24 6.85 3.30
N PRO A 126 39.30 8.16 2.96
CA PRO A 126 38.88 8.66 1.65
C PRO A 126 39.64 8.00 0.51
N VAL A 127 38.97 7.63 -0.58
CA VAL A 127 39.59 6.99 -1.76
C VAL A 127 40.84 7.73 -2.23
N THR A 128 40.83 9.06 -2.24
CA THR A 128 42.00 9.85 -2.67
C THR A 128 43.22 9.77 -1.76
N LYS A 129 43.09 9.24 -0.54
CA LYS A 129 44.18 9.07 0.44
C LYS A 129 44.77 7.66 0.47
N TRP A 130 44.19 6.71 -0.26
CA TRP A 130 44.79 5.38 -0.39
C TRP A 130 46.04 5.46 -1.28
N SER A 131 47.08 4.70 -0.94
CA SER A 131 48.30 4.57 -1.75
C SER A 131 47.98 3.98 -3.13
N ASP A 132 47.05 3.03 -3.15
CA ASP A 132 46.49 2.46 -4.37
C ASP A 132 44.97 2.67 -4.38
N ARG A 133 44.46 3.36 -5.40
CA ARG A 133 43.03 3.64 -5.55
C ARG A 133 42.25 2.39 -5.96
N ASP A 134 42.86 1.46 -6.69
CA ASP A 134 42.20 0.22 -7.07
C ASP A 134 41.96 -0.68 -5.85
N GLU A 135 42.84 -0.63 -4.84
CA GLU A 135 42.58 -1.27 -3.55
C GLU A 135 41.41 -0.63 -2.82
N ALA A 136 41.30 0.71 -2.84
CA ALA A 136 40.19 1.43 -2.24
C ALA A 136 38.84 1.06 -2.89
N PHE A 137 38.78 1.07 -4.23
CA PHE A 137 37.58 0.69 -4.97
C PHE A 137 37.25 -0.80 -4.84
N SER A 138 38.26 -1.67 -4.79
CA SER A 138 38.07 -3.10 -4.49
C SER A 138 37.47 -3.32 -3.10
N ASN A 139 37.93 -2.56 -2.10
CA ASN A 139 37.37 -2.58 -0.75
C ASN A 139 35.90 -2.13 -0.74
N ILE A 140 35.57 -1.05 -1.45
CA ILE A 140 34.19 -0.58 -1.61
C ILE A 140 33.33 -1.67 -2.28
N ALA A 141 33.80 -2.26 -3.38
CA ALA A 141 33.06 -3.30 -4.11
C ALA A 141 32.80 -4.54 -3.25
N GLN A 142 33.76 -4.93 -2.40
CA GLN A 142 33.59 -6.01 -1.42
C GLN A 142 32.55 -5.65 -0.36
N GLY A 143 32.58 -4.41 0.17
CA GLY A 143 31.57 -3.91 1.11
C GLY A 143 30.16 -3.91 0.52
N ILE A 144 30.00 -3.43 -0.73
CA ILE A 144 28.72 -3.45 -1.46
C ILE A 144 28.26 -4.90 -1.68
N LYS A 145 29.16 -5.81 -2.06
CA LYS A 145 28.82 -7.24 -2.21
C LYS A 145 28.31 -7.85 -0.91
N MET A 146 28.91 -7.49 0.22
CA MET A 146 28.45 -7.93 1.54
C MET A 146 27.07 -7.36 1.87
N ALA A 147 26.84 -6.07 1.62
CA ALA A 147 25.54 -5.44 1.80
C ALA A 147 24.45 -6.11 0.94
N VAL A 148 24.75 -6.42 -0.32
CA VAL A 148 23.84 -7.19 -1.20
C VAL A 148 23.54 -8.57 -0.64
N LYS A 149 24.56 -9.28 -0.15
CA LYS A 149 24.38 -10.60 0.47
C LYS A 149 23.47 -10.49 1.69
N THR A 150 23.74 -9.55 2.59
CA THR A 150 22.92 -9.29 3.77
C THR A 150 21.50 -8.90 3.41
N LEU A 151 21.28 -8.07 2.38
CA LEU A 151 19.93 -7.75 1.90
C LEU A 151 19.21 -8.97 1.34
N LYS A 152 19.91 -9.86 0.63
CA LYS A 152 19.34 -11.12 0.13
C LYS A 152 19.08 -12.15 1.24
N GLU A 153 19.83 -12.11 2.34
CA GLU A 153 19.66 -13.00 3.51
C GLU A 153 18.61 -12.47 4.50
N ASN A 154 18.54 -11.15 4.70
CA ASN A 154 17.56 -10.47 5.57
C ASN A 154 16.22 -10.24 4.86
N ALA A 155 16.20 -10.20 3.52
CA ALA A 155 15.03 -10.60 2.79
C ALA A 155 14.82 -12.07 3.11
N LEU A 156 14.01 -12.36 4.15
CA LEU A 156 13.33 -13.66 4.26
C LEU A 156 12.94 -14.07 2.84
N PRO A 157 13.14 -15.35 2.43
CA PRO A 157 12.74 -15.77 1.10
C PRO A 157 11.33 -15.25 0.90
N THR A 158 11.11 -14.41 -0.11
CA THR A 158 9.78 -13.90 -0.42
C THR A 158 8.92 -15.15 -0.39
N PRO A 159 7.96 -15.29 0.56
CA PRO A 159 7.19 -16.51 0.64
C PRO A 159 6.66 -16.71 -0.77
N ALA A 160 6.91 -17.90 -1.33
CA ALA A 160 6.51 -18.21 -2.70
C ALA A 160 5.10 -17.65 -2.90
N PRO A 161 4.86 -16.88 -3.99
CA PRO A 161 3.63 -16.11 -4.12
C PRO A 161 2.45 -17.02 -3.81
N LEU A 162 1.61 -16.58 -2.86
CA LEU A 162 0.52 -17.41 -2.37
C LEU A 162 -0.27 -17.93 -3.58
N PRO A 163 -0.68 -19.21 -3.59
CA PRO A 163 -1.51 -19.72 -4.66
C PRO A 163 -2.75 -18.84 -4.78
N VAL A 164 -2.98 -18.35 -6.00
CA VAL A 164 -4.10 -17.47 -6.30
C VAL A 164 -5.31 -18.33 -6.63
N VAL A 165 -6.40 -18.14 -5.89
CA VAL A 165 -7.70 -18.74 -6.19
C VAL A 165 -8.65 -17.67 -6.69
N LYS A 166 -9.32 -17.95 -7.82
CA LYS A 166 -10.28 -17.04 -8.44
C LYS A 166 -11.67 -17.27 -7.86
N LEU A 167 -12.23 -16.22 -7.27
CA LEU A 167 -13.58 -16.21 -6.74
C LEU A 167 -14.42 -15.22 -7.53
N TRP A 168 -15.47 -15.72 -8.18
CA TRP A 168 -16.44 -14.88 -8.88
C TRP A 168 -17.67 -14.69 -8.01
N ILE A 169 -18.07 -13.44 -7.79
CA ILE A 169 -19.32 -13.14 -7.09
C ILE A 169 -20.09 -12.09 -7.88
N HIS A 170 -21.29 -12.44 -8.32
CA HIS A 170 -22.17 -11.58 -9.09
C HIS A 170 -23.15 -10.88 -8.17
N GLY A 171 -22.90 -9.62 -7.85
CA GLY A 171 -23.79 -8.80 -7.01
C GLY A 171 -24.85 -8.12 -7.86
N TRP A 172 -24.48 -7.03 -8.52
CA TRP A 172 -25.41 -6.21 -9.29
C TRP A 172 -25.84 -6.83 -10.62
N LYS A 173 -24.91 -7.49 -11.31
CA LYS A 173 -25.13 -8.09 -12.64
C LYS A 173 -24.29 -9.34 -12.78
N TYR A 174 -24.86 -10.36 -13.43
CA TYR A 174 -24.13 -11.54 -13.84
C TYR A 174 -23.16 -11.18 -14.98
N ARG A 175 -21.89 -11.55 -14.85
CA ARG A 175 -20.86 -11.31 -15.86
C ARG A 175 -19.86 -12.45 -15.92
N SER A 176 -19.46 -12.84 -17.12
CA SER A 176 -18.33 -13.76 -17.28
C SER A 176 -17.01 -12.99 -17.33
N TYR A 177 -15.98 -13.53 -16.70
CA TYR A 177 -14.61 -12.99 -16.74
C TYR A 177 -13.68 -13.95 -17.47
N SER A 178 -12.44 -13.53 -17.74
CA SER A 178 -11.47 -14.37 -18.44
C SER A 178 -10.99 -15.55 -17.59
N GLY A 179 -11.04 -16.75 -18.17
CA GLY A 179 -10.68 -18.02 -17.52
C GLY A 179 -11.85 -18.62 -16.74
N SER A 180 -11.56 -19.58 -15.85
CA SER A 180 -12.56 -20.21 -14.99
C SER A 180 -12.33 -19.85 -13.52
N PRO A 181 -13.40 -19.63 -12.74
CA PRO A 181 -13.27 -19.47 -11.30
C PRO A 181 -12.97 -20.80 -10.60
N ASN A 182 -12.33 -20.73 -9.44
CA ASN A 182 -12.27 -21.84 -8.50
C ASN A 182 -13.58 -21.98 -7.73
N ALA A 183 -14.31 -20.89 -7.52
CA ALA A 183 -15.66 -20.88 -6.96
C ALA A 183 -16.46 -19.68 -7.49
N GLU A 184 -17.76 -19.86 -7.65
CA GLU A 184 -18.67 -18.84 -8.21
C GLU A 184 -19.94 -18.74 -7.35
N LEU A 185 -20.39 -17.52 -7.09
CA LEU A 185 -21.65 -17.22 -6.41
C LEU A 185 -22.46 -16.24 -7.25
N ASP A 186 -23.74 -16.53 -7.43
CA ASP A 186 -24.69 -15.62 -8.05
C ASP A 186 -25.65 -15.03 -7.00
N TRP A 187 -25.46 -13.74 -6.72
CA TRP A 187 -26.28 -12.98 -5.78
C TRP A 187 -27.20 -11.96 -6.46
N THR A 188 -27.32 -11.99 -7.80
CA THR A 188 -28.12 -11.03 -8.56
C THR A 188 -29.61 -11.06 -8.19
N SER A 189 -30.12 -12.16 -7.65
CA SER A 189 -31.48 -12.22 -7.13
C SER A 189 -31.70 -11.42 -5.84
N TYR A 190 -30.63 -11.08 -5.11
CA TYR A 190 -30.67 -10.33 -3.85
C TYR A 190 -30.35 -8.85 -4.02
N PHE A 191 -29.76 -8.46 -5.14
CA PHE A 191 -29.31 -7.09 -5.41
C PHE A 191 -29.79 -6.61 -6.78
N ASP A 192 -30.43 -5.45 -6.82
CA ASP A 192 -30.86 -4.81 -8.07
C ASP A 192 -30.62 -3.30 -7.97
N ILE A 193 -29.65 -2.82 -8.76
CA ILE A 193 -29.25 -1.42 -8.81
C ILE A 193 -30.25 -0.53 -9.58
N GLU A 194 -31.09 -1.15 -10.41
CA GLU A 194 -32.05 -0.46 -11.29
C GLU A 194 -33.47 -0.45 -10.71
N ALA A 195 -33.74 -1.29 -9.70
CA ALA A 195 -35.00 -1.34 -8.96
C ALA A 195 -35.52 0.05 -8.52
N LYS A 196 -36.85 0.21 -8.58
CA LYS A 196 -37.57 1.45 -8.25
C LYS A 196 -38.65 1.18 -7.20
N PRO A 197 -38.96 2.15 -6.31
CA PRO A 197 -38.35 3.48 -6.20
C PRO A 197 -36.96 3.49 -5.55
N HIS A 198 -36.58 2.40 -4.89
CA HIS A 198 -35.30 2.20 -4.22
C HIS A 198 -34.56 0.99 -4.81
N ARG A 199 -33.23 1.04 -4.82
CA ARG A 199 -32.39 -0.13 -5.15
C ARG A 199 -32.72 -1.28 -4.23
N LYS A 200 -32.77 -2.49 -4.77
CA LYS A 200 -32.92 -3.70 -3.96
C LYS A 200 -31.56 -4.07 -3.39
N ILE A 201 -31.49 -4.21 -2.07
CA ILE A 201 -30.32 -4.74 -1.37
C ILE A 201 -30.73 -5.88 -0.46
N ALA A 202 -29.78 -6.77 -0.16
CA ALA A 202 -29.97 -7.79 0.88
C ALA A 202 -30.08 -7.15 2.27
N THR A 203 -31.05 -7.62 3.05
CA THR A 203 -31.25 -7.22 4.47
C THR A 203 -30.28 -7.96 5.40
N PRO A 204 -30.11 -7.51 6.66
CA PRO A 204 -29.29 -8.22 7.65
C PRO A 204 -29.73 -9.68 7.83
N GLU A 205 -31.04 -9.94 7.83
CA GLU A 205 -31.58 -11.31 7.90
C GLU A 205 -31.22 -12.15 6.66
N THR A 206 -31.24 -11.55 5.46
CA THR A 206 -30.83 -12.25 4.23
C THR A 206 -29.34 -12.59 4.27
N TRP A 207 -28.51 -11.65 4.74
CA TRP A 207 -27.09 -11.89 4.95
C TRP A 207 -26.83 -13.03 5.92
N LYS A 208 -27.46 -12.98 7.10
CA LYS A 208 -27.32 -13.97 8.17
C LYS A 208 -27.78 -15.37 7.75
N SER A 209 -28.94 -15.46 7.11
CA SER A 209 -29.58 -16.75 6.78
C SER A 209 -29.14 -17.36 5.45
N LYS A 210 -28.60 -16.57 4.51
CA LYS A 210 -28.25 -17.03 3.15
C LYS A 210 -26.82 -16.68 2.74
N LEU A 211 -26.48 -15.40 2.67
CA LEU A 211 -25.26 -14.96 1.97
C LEU A 211 -23.97 -15.26 2.75
N LEU A 212 -23.92 -14.99 4.06
CA LEU A 212 -22.77 -15.35 4.89
C LEU A 212 -22.56 -16.87 4.97
N PRO A 213 -23.61 -17.71 5.13
CA PRO A 213 -23.47 -19.16 5.00
C PRO A 213 -22.89 -19.63 3.66
N GLN A 214 -23.37 -19.09 2.53
CA GLN A 214 -22.84 -19.42 1.20
C GLN A 214 -21.36 -19.05 1.07
N LEU A 215 -21.00 -17.84 1.51
CA LEU A 215 -19.64 -17.35 1.46
C LEU A 215 -18.70 -18.18 2.36
N LYS A 216 -19.19 -18.63 3.52
CA LYS A 216 -18.48 -19.56 4.41
C LYS A 216 -18.24 -20.92 3.73
N GLN A 217 -19.26 -21.48 3.08
CA GLN A 217 -19.12 -22.74 2.33
C GLN A 217 -18.08 -22.62 1.21
N VAL A 218 -18.06 -21.49 0.49
CA VAL A 218 -17.05 -21.22 -0.53
C VAL A 218 -15.66 -21.14 0.08
N ARG A 219 -15.47 -20.38 1.17
CA ARG A 219 -14.19 -20.32 1.87
C ARG A 219 -13.73 -21.73 2.27
N ASP A 220 -14.58 -22.48 2.96
CA ASP A 220 -14.26 -23.82 3.46
C ASP A 220 -13.90 -24.78 2.29
N HIS A 221 -14.57 -24.65 1.14
CA HIS A 221 -14.24 -25.38 -0.09
C HIS A 221 -12.87 -24.98 -0.66
N LEU A 222 -12.60 -23.68 -0.80
CA LEU A 222 -11.33 -23.16 -1.34
C LEU A 222 -10.14 -23.54 -0.45
N THR A 223 -10.36 -23.65 0.86
CA THR A 223 -9.30 -23.89 1.85
C THR A 223 -9.18 -25.35 2.29
N ALA A 224 -9.98 -26.26 1.72
CA ALA A 224 -10.04 -27.66 2.15
C ALA A 224 -8.69 -28.40 2.08
N LYS A 225 -7.79 -27.96 1.20
CA LYS A 225 -6.48 -28.59 0.96
C LYS A 225 -5.28 -27.71 1.27
N GLN A 226 -5.51 -26.42 1.51
CA GLN A 226 -4.45 -25.44 1.66
C GLN A 226 -4.91 -24.26 2.50
N THR A 227 -4.02 -23.79 3.37
CA THR A 227 -4.15 -22.54 4.11
C THR A 227 -3.21 -21.51 3.51
N ASN A 228 -3.45 -20.23 3.79
CA ASN A 228 -2.73 -19.09 3.22
C ASN A 228 -2.89 -18.98 1.69
N LEU A 229 -3.94 -18.29 1.26
CA LEU A 229 -4.31 -18.13 -0.15
C LEU A 229 -4.41 -16.66 -0.51
N ALA A 230 -4.07 -16.34 -1.76
CA ALA A 230 -4.44 -15.08 -2.39
C ALA A 230 -5.81 -15.25 -3.06
N ILE A 231 -6.84 -14.55 -2.61
CA ILE A 231 -8.17 -14.59 -3.22
C ILE A 231 -8.26 -13.48 -4.27
N ASP A 232 -8.39 -13.87 -5.53
CA ASP A 232 -8.68 -12.95 -6.65
C ASP A 232 -10.19 -12.83 -6.82
N LEU A 233 -10.75 -11.73 -6.29
CA LEU A 233 -12.17 -11.44 -6.40
C LEU A 233 -12.48 -10.72 -7.71
N GLN A 234 -13.36 -11.33 -8.50
CA GLN A 234 -13.96 -10.73 -9.68
C GLN A 234 -15.48 -10.61 -9.45
N GLY A 235 -16.03 -9.43 -9.72
CA GLY A 235 -17.42 -9.16 -9.42
C GLY A 235 -17.77 -7.68 -9.51
N LEU A 236 -19.04 -7.39 -9.77
CA LEU A 236 -19.61 -6.08 -9.51
C LEU A 236 -20.52 -6.18 -8.30
N LEU A 237 -19.98 -5.82 -7.14
CA LEU A 237 -20.66 -5.98 -5.86
C LEU A 237 -21.17 -4.65 -5.31
N PRO A 238 -22.25 -4.68 -4.50
CA PRO A 238 -22.47 -3.66 -3.48
C PRO A 238 -21.25 -3.51 -2.57
N LEU A 239 -21.04 -2.31 -2.02
CA LEU A 239 -19.88 -2.02 -1.17
C LEU A 239 -19.89 -2.84 0.12
N SER A 240 -21.07 -3.02 0.72
CA SER A 240 -21.28 -3.87 1.89
C SER A 240 -20.99 -5.34 1.59
N ALA A 241 -21.27 -5.79 0.37
CA ALA A 241 -20.97 -7.15 -0.06
C ALA A 241 -19.47 -7.37 -0.24
N ALA A 242 -18.75 -6.41 -0.84
CA ALA A 242 -17.29 -6.45 -0.92
C ALA A 242 -16.65 -6.45 0.48
N LEU A 243 -17.16 -5.63 1.40
CA LEU A 243 -16.74 -5.61 2.81
C LEU A 243 -16.93 -6.98 3.49
N ALA A 244 -18.09 -7.62 3.30
CA ALA A 244 -18.37 -8.95 3.86
C ALA A 244 -17.45 -10.03 3.29
N VAL A 245 -17.16 -9.98 1.98
CA VAL A 245 -16.17 -10.88 1.35
C VAL A 245 -14.80 -10.68 1.99
N GLY A 246 -14.37 -9.43 2.15
CA GLY A 246 -13.12 -9.11 2.83
C GLY A 246 -13.07 -9.69 4.24
N ASN A 247 -14.14 -9.52 5.01
CA ASN A 247 -14.23 -10.00 6.38
C ASN A 247 -14.27 -11.52 6.50
N MET A 248 -14.76 -12.25 5.50
CA MET A 248 -14.70 -13.73 5.49
C MET A 248 -13.26 -14.24 5.34
N PHE A 249 -12.44 -13.52 4.57
CA PHE A 249 -11.06 -13.86 4.25
C PHE A 249 -10.11 -12.90 4.95
N GLN A 250 -10.02 -12.98 6.28
CA GLN A 250 -9.21 -12.05 7.09
C GLN A 250 -7.68 -12.25 6.93
N ASP A 251 -6.94 -11.16 6.98
CA ASP A 251 -5.47 -11.15 6.93
C ASP A 251 -4.82 -12.00 8.03
N THR A 252 -5.35 -11.91 9.23
CA THR A 252 -4.90 -12.66 10.41
C THR A 252 -5.14 -14.17 10.31
N ALA A 253 -5.93 -14.63 9.34
CA ALA A 253 -6.10 -16.04 9.00
C ALA A 253 -5.24 -16.46 7.78
N GLY A 254 -4.31 -15.59 7.37
CA GLY A 254 -3.34 -15.85 6.30
C GLY A 254 -3.82 -15.53 4.89
N TYR A 255 -4.99 -14.89 4.73
CA TYR A 255 -5.50 -14.53 3.41
C TYR A 255 -4.98 -13.18 2.94
N THR A 256 -4.54 -13.13 1.68
CA THR A 256 -4.40 -11.87 0.95
C THR A 256 -5.51 -11.77 -0.09
N LEU A 257 -5.91 -10.55 -0.44
CA LEU A 257 -6.96 -10.30 -1.42
C LEU A 257 -6.38 -9.53 -2.59
N GLN A 258 -6.87 -9.81 -3.78
CA GLN A 258 -6.62 -9.00 -4.95
C GLN A 258 -7.89 -8.80 -5.75
N THR A 259 -7.98 -7.67 -6.44
CA THR A 259 -9.09 -7.39 -7.35
C THR A 259 -8.66 -6.37 -8.40
N THR A 260 -9.31 -6.40 -9.56
CA THR A 260 -9.12 -5.36 -10.57
C THR A 260 -9.95 -4.14 -10.21
N GLN A 261 -9.29 -3.00 -10.04
CA GLN A 261 -9.91 -1.75 -9.66
C GLN A 261 -9.55 -0.67 -10.68
N ARG A 262 -10.58 -0.04 -11.27
CA ARG A 262 -10.40 1.15 -12.10
C ARG A 262 -9.86 2.29 -11.23
N THR A 263 -8.71 2.80 -11.61
CA THR A 263 -7.88 3.77 -10.88
C THR A 263 -7.33 4.77 -11.89
N VAL A 264 -7.67 6.05 -11.74
CA VAL A 264 -7.20 7.12 -12.65
C VAL A 264 -7.48 6.76 -14.13
N GLY A 265 -8.70 6.29 -14.42
CA GLY A 265 -9.13 5.88 -15.75
C GLY A 265 -8.60 4.53 -16.27
N GLN A 266 -7.73 3.82 -15.55
CA GLN A 266 -7.14 2.55 -15.97
C GLN A 266 -7.45 1.40 -15.01
N ASP A 267 -7.60 0.18 -15.54
CA ASP A 267 -7.77 -1.00 -14.70
C ASP A 267 -6.41 -1.40 -14.11
N GLN A 268 -6.31 -1.41 -12.79
CA GLN A 268 -5.12 -1.81 -12.05
C GLN A 268 -5.43 -3.01 -11.15
N LEU A 269 -4.48 -3.93 -11.02
CA LEU A 269 -4.57 -5.01 -10.05
C LEU A 269 -4.18 -4.47 -8.68
N TRP A 270 -5.15 -4.38 -7.77
CA TRP A 270 -4.89 -4.00 -6.39
C TRP A 270 -4.66 -5.23 -5.52
N ARG A 271 -3.72 -5.16 -4.57
CA ARG A 271 -3.42 -6.25 -3.62
C ARG A 271 -3.47 -5.77 -2.16
N SER A 272 -4.11 -6.54 -1.28
CA SER A 272 -4.17 -6.25 0.16
C SER A 272 -2.83 -6.44 0.90
N SER A 273 -1.87 -7.05 0.20
CA SER A 273 -0.48 -7.25 0.64
C SER A 273 0.47 -6.14 0.19
N ALA A 274 -0.01 -5.13 -0.55
CA ALA A 274 0.81 -4.00 -0.95
C ALA A 274 1.30 -3.22 0.29
N PRO A 275 2.53 -2.66 0.25
CA PRO A 275 2.98 -1.76 1.30
C PRO A 275 2.09 -0.51 1.31
N ALA A 276 1.75 -0.02 2.51
CA ALA A 276 0.95 1.18 2.67
C ALA A 276 1.73 2.43 2.23
N SER A 277 1.08 3.36 1.52
CA SER A 277 1.61 4.71 1.33
C SER A 277 1.49 5.55 2.62
N LYS A 278 1.86 6.84 2.56
CA LYS A 278 1.71 7.78 3.69
C LYS A 278 0.30 8.39 3.80
N LEU A 279 -0.63 8.09 2.88
CA LEU A 279 -1.94 8.75 2.81
C LEU A 279 -2.80 8.45 4.05
N LYS A 280 -3.42 9.48 4.63
CA LYS A 280 -4.36 9.37 5.75
C LYS A 280 -5.72 9.95 5.41
N PHE A 281 -6.71 9.64 6.23
CA PHE A 281 -7.94 10.39 6.33
C PHE A 281 -7.71 11.69 7.09
N LYS A 282 -8.33 12.77 6.63
CA LYS A 282 -8.68 13.94 7.45
C LYS A 282 -10.07 13.73 8.04
N ILE A 283 -10.23 14.06 9.32
CA ILE A 283 -11.55 14.14 9.96
C ILE A 283 -12.13 15.50 9.60
N THR A 284 -13.27 15.50 8.93
CA THR A 284 -13.90 16.73 8.46
C THR A 284 -15.11 17.16 9.28
N GLU A 285 -15.66 16.23 10.06
CA GLU A 285 -16.75 16.47 10.97
C GLU A 285 -16.68 15.46 12.11
N GLU A 286 -16.86 15.96 13.33
CA GLU A 286 -17.00 15.17 14.54
C GLU A 286 -18.13 15.77 15.36
N GLN A 287 -19.17 14.99 15.64
CA GLN A 287 -20.29 15.41 16.48
C GLN A 287 -20.46 14.43 17.63
N LEU A 288 -20.66 14.98 18.83
CA LEU A 288 -21.04 14.23 20.02
C LEU A 288 -22.52 14.45 20.29
N THR A 289 -23.27 13.36 20.38
CA THR A 289 -24.73 13.35 20.59
C THR A 289 -25.07 12.30 21.66
N PRO A 290 -26.27 12.34 22.27
CA PRO A 290 -26.72 11.24 23.12
C PRO A 290 -27.02 9.99 22.28
N GLY A 291 -26.45 8.84 22.66
CA GLY A 291 -26.67 7.55 22.00
C GLY A 291 -25.72 6.47 22.55
N ASP A 292 -25.68 5.33 21.88
CA ASP A 292 -24.85 4.18 22.29
C ASP A 292 -23.88 3.69 21.20
N ASP A 293 -23.96 4.24 19.99
CA ASP A 293 -23.27 3.74 18.81
C ASP A 293 -22.47 4.81 18.05
N LEU A 294 -21.42 4.38 17.34
CA LEU A 294 -20.59 5.21 16.48
C LEU A 294 -21.13 5.16 15.05
N LEU A 295 -21.32 6.32 14.40
CA LEU A 295 -21.47 6.42 12.95
C LEU A 295 -20.14 6.87 12.33
N LEU A 296 -19.53 6.01 11.52
CA LEU A 296 -18.36 6.34 10.71
C LEU A 296 -18.75 6.42 9.23
N VAL A 297 -18.55 7.60 8.63
CA VAL A 297 -18.78 7.84 7.21
C VAL A 297 -17.43 8.00 6.51
N ILE A 298 -17.11 7.07 5.60
CA ILE A 298 -15.87 7.12 4.82
C ILE A 298 -16.20 7.57 3.39
N ALA A 299 -15.68 8.74 3.02
CA ALA A 299 -15.93 9.38 1.73
C ALA A 299 -14.63 9.51 0.91
N ILE A 300 -14.47 8.63 -0.09
CA ILE A 300 -13.32 8.57 -0.99
C ILE A 300 -13.73 8.93 -2.41
N SER A 301 -14.77 8.29 -2.95
CA SER A 301 -15.19 8.44 -4.36
C SER A 301 -16.03 9.70 -4.63
N GLY A 302 -16.40 10.44 -3.58
CA GLY A 302 -17.17 11.68 -3.67
C GLY A 302 -17.65 12.13 -2.29
N SER A 303 -18.31 13.28 -2.24
CA SER A 303 -18.90 13.79 -0.99
C SER A 303 -20.38 13.41 -0.88
N SER A 304 -20.75 12.96 0.30
CA SER A 304 -22.12 12.59 0.68
C SER A 304 -22.67 13.45 1.81
N ARG A 305 -21.94 14.48 2.23
CA ARG A 305 -22.21 15.20 3.48
C ARG A 305 -23.64 15.75 3.55
N GLN A 306 -24.11 16.39 2.48
CA GLN A 306 -25.48 16.93 2.43
C GLN A 306 -26.55 15.84 2.52
N GLU A 307 -26.29 14.65 1.99
CA GLU A 307 -27.21 13.51 2.07
C GLU A 307 -27.22 12.87 3.46
N MET A 308 -26.09 12.89 4.16
CA MET A 308 -25.93 12.25 5.47
C MET A 308 -26.73 12.97 6.55
N ALA A 309 -26.86 14.30 6.48
CA ALA A 309 -27.66 15.08 7.43
C ALA A 309 -29.10 14.54 7.60
N THR A 310 -29.72 14.08 6.50
CA THR A 310 -31.06 13.48 6.54
C THR A 310 -31.08 12.09 7.19
N PHE A 311 -30.01 11.32 7.04
CA PHE A 311 -29.92 9.95 7.55
C PHE A 311 -29.81 9.91 9.08
N TYR A 312 -28.86 10.67 9.66
CA TYR A 312 -28.63 10.63 11.10
C TYR A 312 -29.52 11.58 11.90
N ALA A 313 -30.28 12.48 11.27
CA ALA A 313 -31.28 13.30 11.98
C ALA A 313 -32.34 12.48 12.72
N ASN A 314 -32.56 11.22 12.29
CA ASN A 314 -33.56 10.31 12.86
C ASN A 314 -32.96 9.16 13.67
N GLN A 315 -31.64 9.14 13.92
CA GLN A 315 -30.94 8.06 14.62
C GLN A 315 -30.09 8.62 15.77
N GLN A 316 -30.02 7.89 16.88
CA GLN A 316 -29.23 8.28 18.05
C GLN A 316 -27.86 7.60 18.01
N PHE A 317 -26.92 8.22 17.31
CA PHE A 317 -25.49 7.90 17.43
C PHE A 317 -24.92 8.70 18.60
N ASN A 318 -23.94 8.17 19.32
CA ASN A 318 -23.23 8.97 20.32
C ASN A 318 -22.11 9.82 19.73
N THR A 319 -21.58 9.36 18.60
CA THR A 319 -20.45 9.96 17.91
C THR A 319 -20.67 9.79 16.42
N ILE A 320 -20.58 10.89 15.68
CA ILE A 320 -20.62 10.89 14.22
C ILE A 320 -19.29 11.40 13.72
N VAL A 321 -18.59 10.58 12.92
CA VAL A 321 -17.28 10.90 12.37
C VAL A 321 -17.35 10.82 10.85
N TYR A 322 -17.01 11.92 10.19
CA TYR A 322 -16.91 11.98 8.73
C TYR A 322 -15.46 12.14 8.30
N VAL A 323 -14.99 11.21 7.48
CA VAL A 323 -13.60 11.19 7.00
C VAL A 323 -13.49 11.22 5.48
N GLU A 324 -12.49 11.95 5.00
CA GLU A 324 -12.11 12.05 3.59
C GLU A 324 -10.59 11.90 3.46
N PRO A 325 -10.05 11.42 2.33
CA PRO A 325 -8.61 11.48 2.09
C PRO A 325 -8.10 12.93 2.17
N GLU A 326 -6.87 13.13 2.66
CA GLU A 326 -6.25 14.46 2.71
C GLU A 326 -6.16 15.11 1.32
N THR A 327 -6.00 14.28 0.29
CA THR A 327 -5.97 14.63 -1.13
C THR A 327 -7.33 15.01 -1.72
N GLY A 328 -8.41 14.91 -0.94
CA GLY A 328 -9.78 15.16 -1.38
C GLY A 328 -10.53 13.90 -1.82
N THR A 329 -11.70 14.08 -2.42
CA THR A 329 -12.57 13.00 -2.89
C THR A 329 -12.67 12.97 -4.42
N GLY A 330 -13.07 11.82 -4.99
CA GLY A 330 -13.29 11.63 -6.41
C GLY A 330 -12.34 10.59 -7.04
N GLU A 331 -12.30 10.55 -8.37
CA GLU A 331 -11.54 9.54 -9.13
C GLU A 331 -10.02 9.57 -8.88
N GLN A 332 -9.49 10.71 -8.43
CA GLN A 332 -8.07 10.92 -8.16
C GLN A 332 -7.68 10.73 -6.69
N ALA A 333 -8.64 10.41 -5.82
CA ALA A 333 -8.42 10.32 -4.39
C ALA A 333 -7.48 9.17 -4.00
N LEU A 334 -7.54 8.06 -4.75
CA LEU A 334 -6.65 6.90 -4.62
C LEU A 334 -5.95 6.65 -5.96
N ARG A 335 -4.61 6.53 -5.95
CA ARG A 335 -3.80 6.35 -7.17
C ARG A 335 -3.19 4.96 -7.27
N SER A 336 -3.28 4.17 -6.21
CA SER A 336 -2.65 2.85 -6.10
C SER A 336 -3.36 1.99 -5.04
N ASP A 337 -3.02 0.70 -5.01
CA ASP A 337 -3.37 -0.15 -3.87
C ASP A 337 -2.64 0.28 -2.60
N ALA A 338 -1.40 0.77 -2.68
CA ALA A 338 -0.67 1.33 -1.55
C ALA A 338 -1.47 2.43 -0.81
N ASP A 339 -2.11 3.34 -1.56
CA ASP A 339 -2.99 4.37 -0.99
C ASP A 339 -4.24 3.77 -0.35
N ALA A 340 -4.83 2.75 -0.99
CA ALA A 340 -5.97 2.05 -0.43
C ALA A 340 -5.61 1.36 0.90
N ILE A 341 -4.43 0.73 1.00
CA ILE A 341 -3.96 0.10 2.24
C ILE A 341 -3.70 1.13 3.32
N ALA A 342 -3.05 2.26 2.99
CA ALA A 342 -2.81 3.33 3.96
C ALA A 342 -4.12 3.83 4.61
N LEU A 343 -5.14 4.07 3.78
CA LEU A 343 -6.46 4.47 4.27
C LEU A 343 -7.19 3.33 5.00
N VAL A 344 -7.09 2.08 4.56
CA VAL A 344 -7.70 0.94 5.28
C VAL A 344 -7.15 0.84 6.70
N LEU A 345 -5.83 0.95 6.86
CA LEU A 345 -5.19 0.90 8.18
C LEU A 345 -5.63 2.08 9.04
N HIS A 346 -5.68 3.29 8.47
CA HIS A 346 -6.13 4.46 9.22
C HIS A 346 -7.63 4.39 9.58
N ALA A 347 -8.51 3.88 8.68
CA ALA A 347 -9.91 3.64 9.02
C ALA A 347 -10.05 2.69 10.21
N LYS A 348 -9.27 1.60 10.23
CA LYS A 348 -9.25 0.67 11.37
C LYS A 348 -8.83 1.36 12.66
N GLU A 349 -7.80 2.20 12.62
CA GLU A 349 -7.34 3.00 13.77
C GLU A 349 -8.44 3.93 14.28
N LEU A 350 -9.11 4.65 13.38
CA LEU A 350 -10.22 5.55 13.70
C LEU A 350 -11.41 4.79 14.31
N MET A 351 -11.80 3.65 13.73
CA MET A 351 -12.87 2.82 14.28
C MET A 351 -12.58 2.41 15.72
N ARG A 352 -11.36 1.94 16.01
CA ARG A 352 -10.96 1.55 17.38
C ARG A 352 -10.95 2.76 18.31
N HIS A 353 -10.30 3.84 17.91
CA HIS A 353 -10.19 5.05 18.71
C HIS A 353 -11.56 5.59 19.13
N TYR A 354 -12.45 5.80 18.17
CA TYR A 354 -13.75 6.41 18.44
C TYR A 354 -14.67 5.48 19.21
N ARG A 355 -14.65 4.17 18.91
CA ARG A 355 -15.40 3.20 19.71
C ARG A 355 -14.97 3.20 21.17
N ASP A 356 -13.66 3.19 21.42
CA ASP A 356 -13.12 3.18 22.78
C ASP A 356 -13.45 4.48 23.52
N SER A 357 -13.26 5.63 22.86
CA SER A 357 -13.53 6.94 23.46
C SER A 357 -15.00 7.19 23.75
N SER A 358 -15.90 6.72 22.88
CA SER A 358 -17.35 6.92 23.02
C SER A 358 -18.06 5.76 23.72
N ARG A 359 -17.34 4.66 24.01
CA ARG A 359 -17.89 3.39 24.50
C ARG A 359 -18.98 2.83 23.59
N ALA A 360 -18.81 2.97 22.27
CA ALA A 360 -19.81 2.54 21.30
C ALA A 360 -19.97 1.01 21.26
N SER A 361 -21.22 0.55 21.29
CA SER A 361 -21.55 -0.89 21.20
C SER A 361 -21.39 -1.41 19.77
N CYS A 362 -21.76 -0.61 18.78
CA CYS A 362 -21.64 -0.92 17.36
C CYS A 362 -21.01 0.25 16.58
N THR A 363 -20.29 -0.08 15.50
CA THR A 363 -19.93 0.90 14.47
C THR A 363 -20.86 0.77 13.27
N HIS A 364 -21.66 1.80 13.05
CA HIS A 364 -22.47 1.98 11.86
C HIS A 364 -21.58 2.56 10.76
N LEU A 365 -21.38 1.81 9.70
CA LEU A 365 -20.42 2.13 8.64
C LEU A 365 -21.13 2.48 7.34
N VAL A 366 -20.91 3.71 6.88
CA VAL A 366 -21.39 4.19 5.58
C VAL A 366 -20.20 4.41 4.66
N LEU A 367 -20.22 3.76 3.49
CA LEU A 367 -19.09 3.74 2.56
C LEU A 367 -19.41 4.47 1.26
N TYR A 368 -18.55 5.41 0.91
CA TYR A 368 -18.50 6.12 -0.37
C TYR A 368 -17.13 5.91 -1.00
N ALA A 369 -16.82 4.67 -1.37
CA ALA A 369 -15.47 4.27 -1.71
C ALA A 369 -15.42 3.31 -2.92
N PRO A 370 -14.24 3.13 -3.54
CA PRO A 370 -14.04 2.08 -4.52
C PRO A 370 -14.27 0.69 -3.92
N MET A 371 -14.81 -0.24 -4.71
CA MET A 371 -15.10 -1.61 -4.25
C MET A 371 -13.84 -2.31 -3.71
N GLY A 372 -12.67 -2.10 -4.33
CA GLY A 372 -11.40 -2.64 -3.87
C GLY A 372 -11.01 -2.15 -2.47
N PHE A 373 -11.29 -0.88 -2.14
CA PHE A 373 -11.09 -0.37 -0.78
C PHE A 373 -12.01 -1.07 0.22
N CYS A 374 -13.29 -1.24 -0.09
CA CYS A 374 -14.24 -1.92 0.79
C CYS A 374 -13.84 -3.38 1.05
N LEU A 375 -13.39 -4.08 -0.01
CA LEU A 375 -12.84 -5.42 0.10
C LEU A 375 -11.66 -5.48 1.08
N PHE A 376 -10.71 -4.56 0.94
CA PHE A 376 -9.51 -4.53 1.80
C PHE A 376 -9.82 -4.06 3.23
N LEU A 377 -10.77 -3.15 3.40
CA LEU A 377 -11.23 -2.77 4.74
C LEU A 377 -11.78 -4.00 5.46
N GLY A 378 -12.64 -4.77 4.80
CA GLY A 378 -13.21 -6.01 5.34
C GLY A 378 -12.12 -7.00 5.79
N ASN A 379 -11.09 -7.17 4.96
CA ASN A 379 -9.92 -8.03 5.24
C ASN A 379 -9.18 -7.65 6.53
N ARG A 380 -9.22 -6.37 6.92
CA ARG A 380 -8.52 -5.82 8.09
C ARG A 380 -9.42 -5.54 9.28
N LEU A 381 -10.73 -5.78 9.20
CA LEU A 381 -11.66 -5.44 10.28
C LEU A 381 -11.48 -6.25 11.58
N ARG A 382 -10.60 -7.25 11.67
CA ARG A 382 -10.46 -8.03 12.91
C ARG A 382 -10.13 -7.15 14.14
N LEU A 383 -10.80 -7.40 15.27
CA LEU A 383 -10.70 -6.68 16.55
C LEU A 383 -11.09 -5.19 16.46
N VAL A 384 -12.17 -4.88 15.72
CA VAL A 384 -12.80 -3.56 15.79
C VAL A 384 -14.20 -3.59 16.41
N GLY A 385 -14.63 -4.74 16.94
CA GLY A 385 -15.98 -5.00 17.47
C GLY A 385 -17.07 -5.08 16.39
N ASP A 386 -18.33 -5.03 16.78
CA ASP A 386 -19.48 -5.19 15.87
C ASP A 386 -19.61 -4.04 14.87
N VAL A 387 -19.81 -4.37 13.60
CA VAL A 387 -19.95 -3.40 12.50
C VAL A 387 -21.24 -3.64 11.74
N LEU A 388 -22.09 -2.62 11.62
CA LEU A 388 -23.28 -2.64 10.77
C LEU A 388 -23.04 -1.75 9.55
N ALA A 389 -22.87 -2.36 8.38
CA ALA A 389 -22.66 -1.63 7.14
C ALA A 389 -23.99 -1.28 6.45
N TYR A 390 -24.04 -0.08 5.89
CA TYR A 390 -25.21 0.47 5.20
C TYR A 390 -24.97 0.61 3.71
N GLU A 391 -26.04 0.49 2.94
CA GLU A 391 -26.06 0.76 1.52
C GLU A 391 -27.00 1.91 1.20
N ARG A 392 -26.60 2.77 0.26
CA ARG A 392 -27.45 3.84 -0.25
C ARG A 392 -28.43 3.27 -1.27
N VAL A 393 -29.72 3.29 -0.94
CA VAL A 393 -30.79 2.74 -1.80
C VAL A 393 -31.47 3.81 -2.66
N SER A 394 -31.44 5.08 -2.23
CA SER A 394 -31.79 6.27 -3.02
C SER A 394 -31.11 7.51 -2.42
N TYR A 395 -31.30 8.69 -3.00
CA TYR A 395 -30.73 9.93 -2.46
C TYR A 395 -31.17 10.16 -1.01
N GLY A 396 -30.20 10.34 -0.09
CA GLY A 396 -30.46 10.53 1.34
C GLY A 396 -31.06 9.34 2.10
N VAL A 397 -31.25 8.17 1.44
CA VAL A 397 -31.85 6.99 2.07
C VAL A 397 -30.84 5.86 2.10
N TYR A 398 -30.57 5.38 3.31
CA TYR A 398 -29.65 4.28 3.56
C TYR A 398 -30.38 3.17 4.31
N GLN A 399 -30.08 1.95 3.92
CA GLN A 399 -30.66 0.77 4.52
C GLN A 399 -29.54 -0.09 5.12
N PRO A 400 -29.73 -0.63 6.35
CA PRO A 400 -28.84 -1.63 6.92
C PRO A 400 -28.69 -2.81 5.96
N SER A 401 -27.45 -3.24 5.72
CA SER A 401 -27.14 -4.36 4.84
C SER A 401 -26.59 -5.54 5.62
N VAL A 402 -25.31 -5.50 6.01
CA VAL A 402 -24.62 -6.62 6.63
C VAL A 402 -24.10 -6.24 8.00
N GLU A 403 -24.32 -7.13 8.96
CA GLU A 403 -23.73 -7.08 10.29
C GLU A 403 -22.53 -8.02 10.34
N LEU A 404 -21.39 -7.50 10.77
CA LEU A 404 -20.12 -8.22 10.85
C LEU A 404 -19.64 -8.23 12.29
N GLN A 405 -19.50 -9.43 12.85
CA GLN A 405 -18.85 -9.67 14.13
C GLN A 405 -17.35 -9.82 13.87
N THR A 406 -16.57 -8.82 14.27
CA THR A 406 -15.16 -8.73 13.86
C THR A 406 -14.16 -9.24 14.89
N GLY A 407 -14.66 -9.84 15.97
CA GLY A 407 -13.87 -10.53 17.00
C GLY A 407 -13.75 -9.76 18.30
#